data_AF-A0A846G354-F1
#
_entry.id   AF-A0A846G354-F1
#
_cell.length_a   1.000
_cell.length_b   1.000
_cell.length_c   1.000
_cell.angle_alpha   90.00
_cell.angle_beta   90.00
_cell.angle_gamma   90.00
#
_symmetry.space_group_name_H-M   'P 1'
#
loop_
_entity.id
_entity.type
_entity.pdbx_description
1 polymer ?
#
loop_
_entity_poly.entity_id
_entity_poly.type
_entity_poly.pdbx_seq_one_letter_code
_entity_poly.pdbx_strand_id
1 'polypeptide(L)'
;MFLERISYEQIVEEVYYPIYDKYFTEEDLQALIEFYQTPTGRKTIEVMAQLFQESMQRTAQVLNSKIKSVMQEIVAEELQRIN
;
A
#
# COMPACT_ATOMS: atom_id res chain seq x y z
N MET A 1 8.15 -31.69 9.26
CA MET A 1 8.64 -30.33 8.92
C MET A 1 7.76 -29.30 9.63
N PHE A 2 8.28 -28.14 10.06
CA PHE A 2 7.53 -27.11 10.82
C PHE A 2 6.21 -26.67 10.15
N LEU A 3 6.16 -26.68 8.81
CA LEU A 3 4.99 -26.31 8.00
C LEU A 3 3.86 -27.37 7.99
N GLU A 4 4.10 -28.59 8.46
CA GLU A 4 3.04 -29.63 8.58
C GLU A 4 2.21 -29.48 9.87
N ARG A 5 2.63 -28.61 10.79
CA ARG A 5 1.99 -28.41 12.10
C ARG A 5 1.18 -27.11 12.21
N ILE A 6 1.26 -26.24 11.20
CA ILE A 6 0.50 -24.99 11.14
C ILE A 6 -0.55 -25.20 10.06
N SER A 7 -1.81 -25.31 10.46
CA SER A 7 -2.90 -25.41 9.50
C SER A 7 -3.31 -24.03 9.01
N TYR A 8 -3.91 -23.96 7.81
CA TYR A 8 -4.48 -22.72 7.28
C TYR A 8 -5.56 -22.18 8.23
N GLU A 9 -6.35 -23.09 8.80
CA GLU A 9 -7.40 -22.79 9.78
C GLU A 9 -6.81 -22.10 11.01
N GLN A 10 -5.69 -22.59 11.54
CA GLN A 10 -5.04 -21.99 12.70
C GLN A 10 -4.58 -20.55 12.40
N ILE A 11 -4.06 -20.29 11.20
CA ILE A 11 -3.65 -18.94 10.80
C ILE A 11 -4.87 -18.02 10.65
N VAL A 12 -5.96 -18.51 10.07
CA VAL A 12 -7.21 -17.74 9.95
C VAL A 12 -7.77 -17.38 11.32
N GLU A 13 -7.85 -18.35 12.22
CA GLU A 13 -8.42 -18.18 13.56
C GLU A 13 -7.56 -17.30 14.47
N GLU A 14 -6.24 -17.52 14.50
CA GLU A 14 -5.35 -16.82 15.45
C GLU A 14 -4.88 -15.46 14.94
N VAL A 15 -4.82 -15.25 13.62
CA VAL A 15 -4.27 -14.02 13.03
C VAL A 15 -5.34 -13.19 12.37
N TYR A 16 -6.10 -13.76 11.42
CA TYR A 16 -7.01 -12.96 10.60
C TYR A 16 -8.27 -12.54 11.36
N TYR A 17 -8.96 -13.47 12.04
CA TYR A 17 -10.20 -13.15 12.74
C TYR A 17 -10.06 -12.03 13.78
N PRO A 18 -9.06 -12.03 14.69
CA PRO A 18 -8.93 -10.97 15.69
C PRO A 18 -8.60 -9.61 15.07
N ILE A 19 -7.89 -9.58 13.93
CA ILE A 19 -7.60 -8.33 13.22
C ILE A 19 -8.88 -7.77 12.61
N TYR A 20 -9.67 -8.60 11.93
CA TYR A 20 -10.92 -8.13 11.33
C TYR A 20 -11.93 -7.72 12.40
N ASP A 21 -12.10 -8.50 13.47
CA ASP A 21 -12.97 -8.18 14.61
C ASP A 21 -12.58 -6.85 15.29
N LYS A 22 -11.28 -6.54 15.36
CA LYS A 22 -10.80 -5.27 15.93
C LYS A 22 -11.16 -4.04 15.10
N TYR A 23 -11.25 -4.16 13.77
CA TYR A 23 -11.36 -3.00 12.87
C TYR A 23 -12.70 -2.90 12.15
N PHE A 24 -13.51 -3.96 12.13
CA PHE A 24 -14.77 -4.02 11.39
C PHE A 24 -15.90 -4.55 12.26
N THR A 25 -17.07 -3.94 12.13
CA THR A 25 -18.32 -4.48 12.68
C THR A 25 -18.86 -5.62 11.80
N GLU A 26 -19.84 -6.38 12.30
CA GLU A 26 -20.52 -7.40 11.50
C GLU A 26 -21.17 -6.79 10.25
N GLU A 27 -21.79 -5.61 10.38
CA GLU A 27 -22.37 -4.88 9.27
C GLU A 27 -21.32 -4.45 8.22
N ASP A 28 -20.13 -4.01 8.67
CA ASP A 28 -19.03 -3.67 7.76
C ASP A 28 -18.55 -4.91 6.99
N LEU A 29 -18.42 -6.06 7.67
CA LEU A 29 -18.00 -7.31 7.04
C LEU A 29 -19.02 -7.77 6.00
N GLN A 30 -20.31 -7.67 6.30
CA GLN A 30 -21.38 -8.00 5.36
C GLN A 30 -21.32 -7.10 4.12
N ALA A 31 -21.15 -5.78 4.31
CA ALA A 31 -21.01 -4.83 3.22
C ALA A 31 -19.75 -5.09 2.37
N LEU A 32 -18.63 -5.46 3.00
CA LEU A 32 -17.40 -5.84 2.29
C LEU A 32 -17.61 -7.09 1.43
N ILE A 33 -18.29 -8.11 1.95
CA ILE A 33 -18.62 -9.31 1.18
C ILE A 33 -19.45 -8.95 -0.05
N GLU A 34 -20.50 -8.16 0.11
CA GLU A 34 -21.36 -7.70 -0.99
C GLU A 34 -20.57 -6.89 -2.02
N PHE A 35 -19.73 -5.97 -1.56
CA PHE A 35 -18.87 -5.17 -2.44
C PHE A 35 -17.90 -6.05 -3.25
N TYR A 36 -17.19 -6.96 -2.60
CA TYR A 36 -16.21 -7.83 -3.26
C TYR A 36 -16.84 -8.85 -4.21
N GLN A 37 -18.15 -9.11 -4.11
CA GLN A 37 -18.90 -9.88 -5.11
C GLN A 37 -19.22 -9.09 -6.39
N THR A 38 -19.06 -7.77 -6.41
CA THR A 38 -19.22 -6.97 -7.63
C THR A 38 -18.01 -7.10 -8.56
N PRO A 39 -18.15 -6.84 -9.88
CA PRO A 39 -17.01 -6.83 -10.79
C PRO A 39 -15.90 -5.84 -10.38
N THR A 40 -16.29 -4.64 -9.94
CA THR A 40 -15.34 -3.63 -9.47
C THR A 40 -14.70 -4.03 -8.16
N GLY A 41 -15.46 -4.58 -7.21
CA GLY A 41 -14.91 -5.07 -5.94
C GLY A 41 -13.87 -6.16 -6.14
N ARG A 42 -14.15 -7.18 -6.95
CA ARG A 42 -13.11 -8.18 -7.33
C ARG A 42 -11.87 -7.52 -7.91
N LYS A 43 -12.08 -6.57 -8.84
CA LYS A 43 -10.97 -5.85 -9.48
C LYS A 43 -10.09 -5.14 -8.47
N THR A 44 -10.67 -4.56 -7.41
CA THR A 44 -9.88 -3.86 -6.38
C THR A 44 -8.86 -4.79 -5.71
N ILE A 45 -9.25 -6.01 -5.32
CA ILE A 45 -8.33 -6.98 -4.70
C ILE A 45 -7.22 -7.39 -5.69
N GLU A 46 -7.60 -7.67 -6.94
CA GLU A 46 -6.67 -8.10 -8.00
C GLU A 46 -5.56 -7.07 -8.25
N VAL A 47 -5.88 -5.77 -8.22
CA VAL A 47 -4.93 -4.72 -8.59
C VAL A 47 -4.33 -3.99 -7.40
N MET A 48 -4.78 -4.25 -6.17
CA MET A 48 -4.37 -3.46 -4.99
C MET A 48 -2.84 -3.45 -4.79
N ALA A 49 -2.21 -4.62 -4.84
CA ALA A 49 -0.75 -4.73 -4.68
C ALA A 49 0.00 -3.98 -5.79
N GLN A 50 -0.47 -4.09 -7.03
CA GLN A 50 0.11 -3.39 -8.17
C GLN A 50 -0.06 -1.87 -8.04
N LEU A 51 -1.24 -1.39 -7.64
CA LEU A 51 -1.49 0.02 -7.39
C LEU A 51 -0.54 0.59 -6.34
N PHE A 52 -0.34 -0.12 -5.22
CA PHE A 52 0.62 0.31 -4.20
C PHE A 52 2.05 0.36 -4.72
N GLN A 53 2.50 -0.69 -5.42
CA GLN A 53 3.84 -0.75 -6.00
C GLN A 53 4.09 0.39 -7.00
N GLU A 54 3.18 0.59 -7.95
CA GLU A 54 3.29 1.64 -8.96
C GLU A 54 3.24 3.03 -8.33
N SER A 55 2.40 3.22 -7.31
CA SER A 55 2.30 4.50 -6.58
C SER A 55 3.61 4.86 -5.90
N MET A 56 4.26 3.89 -5.23
CA MET A 56 5.57 4.11 -4.61
C MET A 56 6.63 4.45 -5.66
N GLN A 57 6.68 3.71 -6.76
CA GLN A 57 7.64 3.95 -7.84
C GLN A 57 7.46 5.34 -8.46
N ARG A 58 6.22 5.73 -8.79
CA ARG A 58 5.93 7.05 -9.36
C ARG A 58 6.27 8.16 -8.37
N THR A 59 5.98 7.98 -7.09
CA THR A 59 6.32 8.96 -6.05
C THR A 59 7.81 9.22 -6.00
N ALA A 60 8.64 8.15 -6.02
CA ALA A 60 10.09 8.28 -6.05
C ALA A 60 10.58 9.03 -7.32
N GLN A 61 10.01 8.74 -8.48
CA GLN A 61 10.36 9.42 -9.74
C GLN A 61 10.05 10.93 -9.69
N VAL A 62 8.85 11.28 -9.20
CA VAL A 62 8.42 12.68 -9.08
C VAL A 62 9.30 13.44 -8.07
N LEU A 63 9.58 12.83 -6.91
CA LEU A 63 10.42 13.44 -5.89
C LEU A 63 11.86 13.62 -6.35
N ASN A 64 12.47 12.61 -6.98
CA ASN A 64 13.84 12.71 -7.49
C ASN A 64 13.99 13.86 -8.49
N SER A 65 12.99 14.05 -9.36
CA SER A 65 12.98 15.14 -10.33
C SER A 65 12.89 16.51 -9.65
N LYS A 66 12.03 16.65 -8.64
CA LYS A 66 11.90 17.88 -7.85
C LYS A 66 13.16 18.18 -7.04
N ILE A 67 13.72 17.18 -6.35
CA ILE A 67 14.96 17.31 -5.59
C ILE A 67 16.09 17.78 -6.51
N LYS A 68 16.20 17.20 -7.71
CA LYS A 68 17.22 17.62 -8.69
C LYS A 68 17.07 19.10 -9.08
N SER A 69 15.84 19.58 -9.34
CA SER A 69 15.59 20.99 -9.66
C SER A 69 16.02 21.91 -8.52
N VAL A 70 15.57 21.61 -7.29
CA VAL A 70 15.90 22.41 -6.11
C VAL A 70 17.41 22.43 -5.87
N MET A 71 18.10 21.29 -6.01
CA MET A 71 19.55 21.23 -5.88
C MET A 71 20.27 22.08 -6.94
N GLN A 72 19.77 22.11 -8.18
CA GLN A 72 20.33 22.95 -9.24
C GLN A 72 20.14 24.44 -8.95
N GLU A 73 18.98 24.83 -8.43
CA GLU A 73 18.69 26.20 -8.00
C GLU A 73 19.63 26.63 -6.87
N ILE A 74 19.77 25.81 -5.82
CA ILE A 74 20.68 26.10 -4.69
C ILE A 74 22.12 26.28 -5.17
N VAL A 75 22.62 25.39 -6.04
CA VAL A 75 24.00 25.49 -6.56
C VAL A 75 24.18 26.77 -7.39
N ALA A 76 23.20 27.14 -8.20
CA ALA A 76 23.25 28.36 -9.01
C ALA A 76 23.27 29.63 -8.13
N GLU A 77 22.47 29.67 -7.07
CA GLU A 77 22.45 30.77 -6.10
C GLU A 77 23.80 30.91 -5.37
N GLU A 78 24.39 29.81 -4.91
CA GLU A 78 25.68 29.84 -4.21
C GLU A 78 26.84 30.29 -5.12
N LEU A 79 26.83 29.90 -6.41
CA LEU A 79 27.81 30.37 -7.39
C LEU A 79 27.70 31.88 -7.67
N GLN A 80 26.49 32.45 -7.58
CA GLN A 80 26.29 33.89 -7.71
C GLN A 80 26.74 34.67 -6.47
N ARG A 81 26.71 34.06 -5.29
CA ARG A 81 27.17 34.70 -4.03
C ARG A 81 28.69 34.78 -3.90
N ILE A 82 29.43 33.91 -4.58
CA ILE A 82 30.89 33.79 -4.48
C ILE A 82 31.62 34.69 -5.51
N ASN A 83 30.93 35.13 -6.57
CA ASN A 83 31.45 36.07 -7.57
C ASN A 83 31.06 37.52 -7.24
#